data_AF-A0A2H8TXX4-F1
#
_entry.id   AF-A0A2H8TXX4-F1
#
_cell.length_a   1.000
_cell.length_b   1.000
_cell.length_c   1.000
_cell.angle_alpha   90.00
_cell.angle_beta   90.00
_cell.angle_gamma   90.00
#
_symmetry.space_group_name_H-M   'P 1'
#
loop_
_entity.id
_entity.type
_entity.pdbx_description
1 polymer ?
#
loop_
_entity_poly.entity_id
_entity_poly.type
_entity_poly.pdbx_seq_one_letter_code
_entity_poly.pdbx_strand_id
1 'polypeptide(L)'
;MNVYLKSIPYRLLIGIVIAFIVYFTPYFIDQDGKVSIFYYIIVLSSFLLHQLTMYSMFVAVMAFFARISDPLFGGTNMTLLNTLTNLGGAWANTAALWMTDF
;
A
#
# COMPACT_ATOMS: atom_id res chain seq x y z
N MET A 1 -7.17 14.40 3.85
CA MET A 1 -7.78 13.56 4.91
C MET A 1 -9.03 12.80 4.45
N ASN A 2 -10.09 13.45 3.95
CA ASN A 2 -11.28 12.72 3.44
C ASN A 2 -10.95 11.70 2.32
N VAL A 3 -10.05 12.06 1.39
CA VAL A 3 -9.57 11.14 0.35
C VAL A 3 -8.80 9.96 0.94
N TYR A 4 -7.96 10.21 1.95
CA TYR A 4 -7.19 9.16 2.62
C TYR A 4 -8.09 8.17 3.36
N LEU A 5 -9.03 8.68 4.18
CA LEU A 5 -9.99 7.86 4.92
C LEU A 5 -10.90 7.06 3.98
N LYS A 6 -11.32 7.65 2.86
CA LYS A 6 -12.13 6.96 1.85
C LYS A 6 -11.33 5.90 1.08
N SER A 7 -10.01 6.07 0.92
CA SER A 7 -9.15 5.07 0.26
C SER A 7 -8.78 3.89 1.16
N ILE A 8 -8.85 4.00 2.50
CA ILE A 8 -8.61 2.87 3.42
C ILE A 8 -9.52 1.65 3.14
N PRO A 9 -10.85 1.78 3.07
CA PRO A 9 -11.72 0.63 2.79
C PRO A 9 -11.50 0.05 1.39
N TYR A 10 -11.21 0.90 0.39
CA TYR A 10 -10.87 0.42 -0.95
C TYR A 10 -9.57 -0.39 -0.97
N ARG A 11 -8.55 0.04 -0.22
CA ARG A 11 -7.30 -0.70 -0.06
C ARG A 11 -7.53 -2.07 0.59
N LEU A 12 -8.32 -2.12 1.65
CA LEU A 12 -8.65 -3.38 2.34
C LEU A 12 -9.43 -4.33 1.42
N LEU A 13 -10.43 -3.82 0.69
CA LEU A 13 -11.20 -4.63 -0.26
C LEU A 13 -10.34 -5.18 -1.39
N ILE A 14 -9.48 -4.35 -2.00
CA ILE A 14 -8.57 -4.79 -3.07
C ILE A 14 -7.59 -5.83 -2.53
N GLY A 15 -7.09 -5.68 -1.29
CA GLY A 15 -6.25 -6.67 -0.63
C GLY A 15 -6.94 -8.02 -0.45
N ILE A 16 -8.23 -8.03 -0.06
CA ILE A 16 -9.03 -9.26 0.07
C ILE A 16 -9.22 -9.93 -1.30
N VAL A 17 -9.51 -9.15 -2.34
CA VAL A 17 -9.65 -9.66 -3.71
C VAL A 17 -8.35 -10.30 -4.20
N ILE A 18 -7.21 -9.66 -3.96
CA ILE A 18 -5.89 -10.21 -4.29
C ILE A 18 -5.61 -11.49 -3.49
N ALA A 19 -5.92 -11.52 -2.19
CA ALA A 19 -5.75 -12.72 -1.37
C ALA A 19 -6.58 -13.90 -1.89
N PHE A 20 -7.81 -13.65 -2.34
CA PHE A 20 -8.64 -14.67 -3.00
C PHE A 20 -8.04 -15.16 -4.31
N ILE A 21 -7.54 -14.25 -5.16
CA ILE A 21 -6.86 -14.63 -6.41
C ILE A 21 -5.61 -15.49 -6.12
N VAL A 22 -4.83 -15.13 -5.10
CA VAL A 22 -3.66 -15.90 -4.65
C VAL A 22 -4.07 -17.28 -4.14
N TYR A 23 -5.15 -17.37 -3.36
CA TYR A 23 -5.67 -18.65 -2.86
C TYR A 23 -6.10 -19.60 -3.99
N PHE A 24 -6.67 -19.06 -5.08
CA PHE A 24 -7.04 -19.85 -6.25
C PHE A 24 -5.88 -20.12 -7.23
N THR A 25 -4.71 -19.47 -7.07
CA THR A 25 -3.51 -19.68 -7.90
C THR A 25 -3.12 -21.16 -8.06
N PRO A 26 -3.04 -22.00 -7.01
CA PRO A 26 -2.65 -23.41 -7.16
C PRO A 26 -3.63 -24.23 -8.01
N TYR A 27 -4.89 -23.80 -8.15
CA TYR A 27 -5.87 -24.49 -9.01
C TYR A 27 -5.70 -24.17 -10.50
N PHE A 28 -5.00 -23.08 -10.83
CA PHE A 28 -4.73 -22.66 -12.20
C PHE A 28 -3.31 -23.05 -12.68
N ILE A 29 -2.52 -23.69 -11.81
CA ILE A 29 -1.24 -24.28 -12.15
C ILE A 29 -1.50 -25.68 -12.70
N ASP A 30 -1.27 -25.84 -14.00
CA ASP A 30 -1.32 -27.15 -14.65
C ASP A 30 -0.16 -28.04 -14.18
N GLN A 31 -0.26 -29.37 -14.32
CA GLN A 31 0.75 -30.31 -13.79
C GLN A 31 2.15 -30.13 -14.42
N ASP A 32 2.24 -29.45 -15.57
CA ASP A 32 3.48 -29.05 -16.26
C ASP A 32 4.08 -27.72 -15.78
N GLY A 33 3.49 -27.07 -14.77
CA GLY A 33 3.95 -25.76 -14.26
C GLY A 33 3.73 -24.58 -15.22
N LYS A 34 3.00 -24.80 -16.33
CA LYS A 34 2.67 -23.76 -17.30
C LYS A 34 1.44 -22.99 -16.86
N VAL A 35 1.65 -21.75 -16.43
CA VAL A 35 0.58 -20.81 -16.09
C VAL A 35 0.10 -20.09 -17.34
N SER A 36 -1.21 -20.06 -17.57
CA SER A 36 -1.81 -19.37 -18.72
C SER A 36 -1.51 -17.86 -18.72
N ILE A 37 -1.20 -17.29 -19.89
CA ILE A 37 -0.94 -15.85 -20.05
C ILE A 37 -2.10 -14.98 -19.53
N PHE A 38 -3.33 -15.48 -19.62
CA PHE A 38 -4.52 -14.81 -19.11
C PHE A 38 -4.48 -14.61 -17.59
N TYR A 39 -3.92 -15.59 -16.85
CA TYR A 39 -3.77 -15.49 -15.40
C TYR A 39 -2.77 -14.40 -15.01
N TYR A 40 -1.65 -14.30 -15.74
CA TYR A 40 -0.67 -13.23 -15.55
C TYR A 40 -1.27 -11.84 -15.75
N ILE A 41 -2.10 -11.65 -16.78
CA ILE A 41 -2.77 -10.37 -17.05
C ILE A 41 -3.73 -9.99 -15.90
N ILE A 42 -4.45 -10.95 -15.34
CA ILE A 42 -5.37 -10.74 -14.21
C ILE A 42 -4.61 -10.35 -12.93
N VAL A 43 -3.52 -11.07 -12.62
CA VAL A 43 -2.68 -10.74 -11.46
C VAL A 43 -2.03 -9.38 -11.62
N LEU A 44 -1.48 -9.09 -12.81
CA LEU A 44 -0.83 -7.82 -13.11
C LEU A 44 -1.81 -6.65 -13.00
N SER A 45 -3.01 -6.77 -13.59
CA SER A 45 -4.03 -5.72 -13.49
C SER A 45 -4.50 -5.48 -12.05
N SER A 46 -4.67 -6.54 -11.27
CA SER A 46 -5.01 -6.42 -9.84
C SER A 46 -3.90 -5.75 -9.05
N PHE A 47 -2.64 -6.08 -9.34
CA PHE A 47 -1.48 -5.44 -8.73
C PHE A 47 -1.40 -3.95 -9.07
N LEU A 48 -1.68 -3.57 -10.33
CA LEU A 48 -1.73 -2.16 -10.74
C LEU A 48 -2.82 -1.39 -9.96
N LEU A 49 -4.02 -1.95 -9.80
CA LEU A 49 -5.11 -1.32 -9.04
C LEU A 49 -4.74 -1.13 -7.56
N HIS A 50 -4.10 -2.13 -6.96
CA HIS A 50 -3.58 -2.03 -5.60
C HIS A 50 -2.53 -0.92 -5.49
N GLN A 51 -1.58 -0.88 -6.44
CA GLN A 51 -0.52 0.11 -6.46
C GLN A 51 -1.06 1.54 -6.64
N LEU A 52 -2.06 1.73 -7.49
CA LEU A 52 -2.76 3.02 -7.64
C LEU A 52 -3.38 3.50 -6.33
N THR A 53 -4.00 2.59 -5.58
CA THR A 53 -4.60 2.91 -4.27
C THR A 53 -3.52 3.33 -3.27
N MET A 54 -2.39 2.63 -3.23
CA MET A 54 -1.26 2.96 -2.36
C MET A 54 -0.66 4.34 -2.70
N TYR A 55 -0.44 4.63 -3.98
CA TYR A 55 0.06 5.94 -4.40
C TYR A 55 -0.92 7.07 -4.10
N SER A 56 -2.23 6.85 -4.31
CA SER A 56 -3.27 7.81 -3.96
C SER A 56 -3.23 8.17 -2.46
N MET A 57 -3.07 7.17 -1.60
CA MET A 57 -2.93 7.38 -0.15
C MET A 57 -1.66 8.16 0.20
N PHE A 58 -0.52 7.84 -0.44
CA PHE A 58 0.74 8.55 -0.24
C PHE A 58 0.61 10.04 -0.59
N VAL A 59 0.05 10.35 -1.76
CA VAL A 59 -0.17 11.74 -2.19
C VAL A 59 -1.15 12.47 -1.26
N ALA A 60 -2.19 11.80 -0.78
CA ALA A 60 -3.16 12.38 0.15
C ALA A 60 -2.54 12.75 1.52
N VAL A 61 -1.55 11.99 1.99
CA VAL A 61 -0.78 12.30 3.22
C VAL A 61 0.16 13.47 2.98
N MET A 62 0.89 13.48 1.86
CA MET A 62 1.78 14.60 1.51
C MET A 62 1.03 15.92 1.34
N ALA A 63 -0.16 15.88 0.72
CA ALA A 63 -1.04 17.04 0.63
C ALA A 63 -1.56 17.51 2.01
N PHE A 64 -1.74 16.59 2.97
CA PHE A 64 -2.11 16.95 4.33
C PHE A 64 -0.94 17.60 5.08
N PHE A 65 0.28 17.07 4.95
CA PHE A 65 1.48 17.67 5.52
C PHE A 65 1.70 19.09 4.99
N ALA A 66 1.55 19.30 3.68
CA ALA A 66 1.61 20.64 3.11
C ALA A 66 0.54 21.59 3.67
N ARG A 67 -0.67 21.09 3.94
CA ARG A 67 -1.80 21.91 4.41
C ARG A 67 -1.71 22.26 5.91
N ILE A 68 -1.13 21.39 6.73
CA ILE A 68 -0.95 21.62 8.17
C ILE A 68 0.37 22.31 8.50
N SER A 69 1.28 22.37 7.54
CA SER A 69 2.55 23.08 7.68
C SER A 69 2.30 24.57 7.58
N ASP A 70 2.55 25.31 8.67
CA ASP A 70 2.38 26.76 8.70
C ASP A 70 3.14 27.46 7.57
N PRO A 71 2.54 28.46 6.88
CA PRO A 71 3.17 29.12 5.73
C PRO A 71 4.47 29.86 6.10
N LEU A 72 4.67 30.26 7.36
CA LEU A 72 5.90 30.92 7.83
C LEU A 72 7.09 29.95 8.00
N PHE A 73 6.83 28.69 8.36
CA PHE A 73 7.83 27.66 8.63
C PHE A 73 7.54 26.35 7.89
N GLY A 74 6.91 26.45 6.72
CA GLY A 74 6.31 25.29 6.05
C GLY A 74 7.33 24.25 5.61
N GLY A 75 8.52 24.68 5.23
CA GLY A 75 9.64 23.79 4.89
C GLY A 75 10.13 22.96 6.07
N THR A 76 10.25 23.56 7.26
CA THR A 76 10.70 22.86 8.48
C THR A 76 9.65 21.87 8.97
N ASN A 77 8.37 22.28 8.97
CA ASN A 77 7.26 21.41 9.38
C ASN A 77 7.05 20.26 8.40
N MET A 78 7.12 20.48 7.08
CA MET A 78 7.05 19.39 6.10
C MET A 78 8.22 18.41 6.24
N THR A 79 9.44 18.90 6.49
CA THR A 79 10.61 18.04 6.67
C THR A 79 10.47 17.19 7.93
N LEU A 80 10.08 17.79 9.06
CA LEU A 80 9.85 17.07 10.31
C LEU A 80 8.74 16.01 10.18
N LEU A 81 7.62 16.35 9.54
CA LEU A 81 6.54 15.40 9.27
C LEU A 81 7.00 14.25 8.36
N ASN A 82 7.86 14.52 7.39
CA ASN A 82 8.45 13.49 6.53
C ASN A 82 9.39 12.56 7.30
N THR A 83 10.28 13.08 8.16
CA THR A 83 11.15 12.22 8.97
C THR A 83 10.35 11.42 10.00
N LEU A 84 9.32 12.01 10.62
CA LEU A 84 8.41 11.27 11.50
C LEU A 84 7.70 10.13 10.76
N THR A 85 7.26 10.37 9.52
CA THR A 85 6.60 9.35 8.68
C THR A 85 7.55 8.23 8.26
N ASN A 86 8.78 8.57 7.87
CA ASN A 86 9.79 7.58 7.51
C ASN A 86 10.19 6.72 8.70
N LEU A 87 10.43 7.36 9.86
CA LEU A 87 10.68 6.65 11.12
C LEU A 87 9.50 5.72 11.44
N GLY A 88 8.28 6.25 11.34
CA GLY A 88 7.00 5.56 11.48
C GLY A 88 6.92 4.22 10.75
N GLY A 89 7.31 4.22 9.47
CA GLY A 89 7.34 3.01 8.66
C GLY A 89 8.46 2.04 9.04
N ALA A 90 9.66 2.56 9.33
CA ALA A 90 10.82 1.75 9.65
C ALA A 90 10.65 0.97 10.96
N TRP A 91 10.22 1.63 12.04
CA TRP A 91 10.06 0.98 13.34
C TRP A 91 8.93 -0.07 13.33
N ALA A 92 7.84 0.19 12.59
CA ALA A 92 6.73 -0.74 12.46
C ALA A 92 7.15 -2.04 11.77
N ASN A 93 7.98 -1.96 10.72
CA ASN A 93 8.54 -3.15 10.07
C ASN A 93 9.46 -3.94 11.01
N THR A 94 10.36 -3.26 11.73
CA THR A 94 11.25 -3.93 12.70
C THR A 94 10.46 -4.58 13.83
N ALA A 95 9.43 -3.90 14.35
CA ALA A 95 8.57 -4.45 15.39
C ALA A 95 7.76 -5.65 14.90
N ALA A 96 7.22 -5.59 13.67
CA ALA A 96 6.51 -6.71 13.06
C ALA A 96 7.42 -7.94 12.95
N LEU A 97 8.64 -7.76 12.43
CA LEU A 97 9.63 -8.83 12.36
C LEU A 97 9.90 -9.45 13.73
N TRP A 98 10.15 -8.62 14.75
CA TRP A 98 10.39 -9.07 16.12
C TRP A 98 9.22 -9.88 16.71
N MET A 99 7.98 -9.53 16.37
CA MET A 99 6.79 -10.27 16.82
C MET A 99 6.60 -11.61 16.11
N THR A 100 6.96 -11.73 14.83
CA THR A 100 6.90 -13.00 14.09
C THR A 100 8.06 -13.95 14.36
N ASP A 101 9.17 -13.46 14.92
CA ASP A 101 10.34 -14.27 15.28
C ASP A 101 10.17 -15.01 16.64
N PHE A 102 8.99 -14.85 17.28
CA PHE A 102 8.57 -15.54 18.51
C PHE A 102 7.63 -16.71 18.19
#